data_AF-A0A661W3G0-F1
#
_entry.id   AF-A0A661W3G0-F1
#
_cell.length_a   1.000
_cell.length_b   1.000
_cell.length_c   1.000
_cell.angle_alpha   90.00
_cell.angle_beta   90.00
_cell.angle_gamma   90.00
#
_symmetry.space_group_name_H-M   'P 1'
#
loop_
_entity.id
_entity.type
_entity.pdbx_description
1 polymer ?
#
loop_
_entity_poly.entity_id
_entity_poly.type
_entity_poly.pdbx_seq_one_letter_code
_entity_poly.pdbx_strand_id
1 'polypeptide(L)'
;MPRDRRGNKLVAWLSNREAQELFALVDSLGGPLYEKLKAAIASAVSGHYKGSFLWNVMMTYGCDRELARMMLQEQYWERGSTWMQKHWGFTGIVICKGLQELGIRTKSRLYNNAPHGLSCEAFSRYGGIEKVLRTFRTMEKFSSACKIHPSTLGQYLRKKGYRYNRDTRRWEKCQNLTL
;
A
#
# COMPACT_ATOMS: atom_id res chain seq x y z
N MET A 1 2.04 -4.98 -32.17
CA MET A 1 1.28 -6.09 -31.56
C MET A 1 0.63 -6.88 -32.67
N PRO A 2 0.65 -8.23 -32.62
CA PRO A 2 0.08 -9.08 -33.66
C PRO A 2 -1.44 -8.86 -33.76
N ARG A 3 -1.95 -8.94 -34.99
CA ARG A 3 -3.37 -8.79 -35.32
C ARG A 3 -3.83 -9.96 -36.20
N ASP A 4 -5.11 -10.30 -36.12
CA ASP A 4 -5.72 -11.24 -37.05
C ASP A 4 -5.90 -10.62 -38.45
N ARG A 5 -6.38 -11.42 -39.42
CA ARG A 5 -6.68 -10.94 -40.79
C ARG A 5 -7.78 -9.87 -40.87
N ARG A 6 -8.46 -9.56 -39.76
CA ARG A 6 -9.53 -8.54 -39.64
C ARG A 6 -9.05 -7.29 -38.88
N GLY A 7 -7.79 -7.26 -38.45
CA GLY A 7 -7.21 -6.15 -37.69
C GLY A 7 -7.45 -6.17 -36.18
N ASN A 8 -8.11 -7.21 -35.65
CA ASN A 8 -8.30 -7.39 -34.21
C ASN A 8 -6.97 -7.72 -33.54
N LYS A 9 -6.74 -7.25 -32.31
CA LYS A 9 -5.58 -7.70 -31.52
C LYS A 9 -5.70 -9.19 -31.25
N LEU A 10 -4.65 -9.95 -31.57
CA LEU A 10 -4.52 -11.32 -31.09
C LEU A 10 -4.19 -11.28 -29.60
N VAL A 11 -5.12 -11.72 -28.76
CA VAL A 11 -4.95 -11.84 -27.31
C VAL A 11 -4.75 -13.32 -26.98
N ALA A 12 -3.54 -13.67 -26.56
CA ALA A 12 -3.29 -14.96 -25.94
C ALA A 12 -3.85 -14.93 -24.51
N TRP A 13 -4.89 -15.71 -24.26
CA TRP A 13 -5.43 -15.92 -22.92
C TRP A 13 -4.71 -17.11 -22.30
N LEU A 14 -3.93 -16.84 -21.25
CA LEU A 14 -3.38 -17.87 -20.38
C LEU A 14 -4.26 -17.99 -19.14
N SER A 15 -4.56 -19.21 -18.71
CA SER A 15 -5.05 -19.41 -17.34
C SER A 15 -3.96 -19.06 -16.32
N ASN A 16 -4.35 -18.76 -15.08
CA ASN A 16 -3.39 -18.50 -14.00
C ASN A 16 -2.38 -19.65 -13.86
N ARG A 17 -2.84 -20.90 -14.01
CA ARG A 17 -2.01 -22.10 -13.88
C ARG A 17 -0.99 -22.25 -15.00
N GLU A 18 -1.42 -22.14 -16.25
CA GLU A 18 -0.51 -22.19 -17.41
C GLU A 18 0.53 -21.08 -17.33
N ALA A 19 0.13 -19.89 -16.88
CA ALA A 19 1.06 -18.79 -16.71
C ALA A 19 2.10 -19.03 -15.61
N GLN A 20 1.71 -19.59 -14.46
CA GLN A 20 2.64 -19.99 -13.40
C GLN A 20 3.62 -21.06 -13.90
N GLU A 21 3.10 -22.13 -14.52
CA GLU A 21 3.89 -23.24 -15.05
C GLU A 21 4.90 -22.76 -16.12
N LEU A 22 4.45 -21.91 -17.06
CA LEU A 22 5.33 -21.28 -18.06
C LEU A 22 6.34 -20.31 -17.43
N PHE A 23 5.96 -19.51 -16.44
CA PHE A 23 6.87 -18.56 -15.79
C PHE A 23 7.97 -19.29 -15.01
N ALA A 24 7.62 -20.34 -14.27
CA ALA A 24 8.57 -21.20 -13.55
C ALA A 24 9.50 -21.96 -14.51
N LEU A 25 8.97 -22.50 -15.62
CA LEU A 25 9.78 -23.12 -16.66
C LEU A 25 10.79 -22.13 -17.25
N VAL A 26 10.34 -20.94 -17.64
CA VAL A 26 11.19 -19.87 -18.18
C VAL A 26 12.22 -19.38 -17.16
N ASP A 27 11.88 -19.35 -15.87
CA ASP A 27 12.83 -19.02 -14.79
C ASP A 27 13.96 -20.05 -14.70
N SER A 28 13.62 -21.34 -14.79
CA SER A 28 14.60 -22.43 -14.71
C SER A 28 15.60 -22.50 -15.88
N LEU A 29 15.26 -21.92 -17.04
CA LEU A 29 16.06 -22.00 -18.27
C LEU A 29 17.22 -20.98 -18.36
N GLY A 30 17.09 -19.81 -17.70
CA GLY A 30 18.12 -18.76 -17.75
C GLY A 30 18.40 -18.14 -19.14
N GLY A 31 19.43 -17.29 -19.21
CA GLY A 31 19.91 -16.64 -20.46
C GLY A 31 19.07 -15.47 -21.01
N PRO A 32 19.62 -14.62 -21.90
CA PRO A 32 19.02 -13.34 -22.31
C PRO A 32 17.66 -13.40 -23.04
N LEU A 33 17.17 -14.60 -23.42
CA LEU A 33 15.80 -14.77 -23.89
C LEU A 33 14.76 -14.80 -22.75
N TYR A 34 15.14 -15.21 -21.53
CA TYR A 34 14.20 -15.43 -20.42
C TYR A 34 13.47 -14.15 -20.02
N GLU A 35 14.14 -12.99 -19.96
CA GLU A 35 13.49 -11.74 -19.52
C GLU A 35 12.39 -11.33 -20.49
N LYS A 36 12.63 -11.49 -21.80
CA LYS A 36 11.63 -11.18 -22.83
C LYS A 36 10.42 -12.09 -22.73
N LEU A 37 10.63 -13.38 -22.42
CA LEU A 37 9.56 -14.36 -22.21
C LEU A 37 8.77 -14.08 -20.91
N LYS A 38 9.43 -13.89 -19.77
CA LYS A 38 8.77 -13.48 -18.50
C LYS A 38 7.98 -12.19 -18.68
N ALA A 39 8.57 -11.19 -19.33
CA ALA A 39 7.90 -9.92 -19.60
C ALA A 39 6.64 -10.08 -20.47
N ALA A 40 6.67 -10.99 -21.46
CA ALA A 40 5.51 -11.31 -22.29
C ALA A 40 4.42 -12.04 -21.49
N ILE A 41 4.79 -13.05 -20.68
CA ILE A 41 3.86 -13.79 -19.81
C ILE A 41 3.19 -12.82 -18.82
N ALA A 42 3.97 -12.02 -18.09
CA ALA A 42 3.43 -11.03 -17.16
C ALA A 42 2.54 -9.97 -17.85
N SER A 43 2.82 -9.62 -19.13
CA SER A 43 1.94 -8.74 -19.91
C SER A 43 0.61 -9.41 -20.29
N ALA A 44 0.65 -10.70 -20.63
CA ALA A 44 -0.56 -11.48 -20.94
C ALA A 44 -1.44 -11.69 -19.70
N VAL A 45 -0.84 -12.05 -18.55
CA VAL A 45 -1.57 -12.29 -17.29
C VAL A 45 -2.14 -11.02 -16.68
N SER A 46 -1.34 -9.94 -16.64
CA SER A 46 -1.83 -8.67 -16.09
C SER A 46 -2.82 -7.98 -17.04
N GLY A 47 -2.73 -8.22 -18.35
CA GLY A 47 -3.41 -7.42 -19.37
C GLY A 47 -2.77 -6.04 -19.60
N HIS A 48 -1.64 -5.76 -18.95
CA HIS A 48 -0.97 -4.46 -18.97
C HIS A 48 0.41 -4.50 -19.65
N TYR A 49 0.91 -3.32 -20.02
CA TYR A 49 2.22 -3.15 -20.64
C TYR A 49 3.38 -3.25 -19.62
N LYS A 50 4.58 -3.58 -20.12
CA LYS A 50 5.83 -3.67 -19.33
C LYS A 50 6.08 -2.38 -18.54
N GLY A 51 6.39 -2.52 -17.26
CA GLY A 51 6.65 -1.41 -16.33
C GLY A 51 5.40 -0.72 -15.76
N SER A 52 4.19 -1.23 -16.05
CA SER A 52 2.98 -0.85 -15.29
C SER A 52 2.98 -1.49 -13.89
N PHE A 53 2.13 -0.99 -13.00
CA PHE A 53 2.01 -1.52 -11.62
C PHE A 53 1.64 -3.00 -11.60
N LEU A 54 0.57 -3.41 -12.31
CA LEU A 54 0.16 -4.81 -12.32
C LEU A 54 1.14 -5.71 -13.08
N TRP A 55 1.84 -5.21 -14.10
CA TRP A 55 2.94 -5.98 -14.71
C TRP A 55 4.09 -6.21 -13.74
N ASN A 56 4.53 -5.18 -13.00
CA ASN A 56 5.58 -5.32 -11.97
C ASN A 56 5.15 -6.33 -10.89
N VAL A 57 3.91 -6.23 -10.41
CA VAL A 57 3.33 -7.16 -9.41
C VAL A 57 3.36 -8.60 -9.92
N MET A 58 2.90 -8.87 -11.16
CA MET A 58 2.93 -10.22 -11.72
C MET A 58 4.36 -10.74 -11.92
N MET A 59 5.29 -9.88 -12.32
CA MET A 59 6.72 -10.26 -12.36
C MET A 59 7.28 -10.61 -10.97
N THR A 60 6.92 -9.86 -9.92
CA THR A 60 7.37 -10.10 -8.54
C THR A 60 6.82 -11.39 -7.95
N TYR A 61 5.56 -11.74 -8.26
CA TYR A 61 4.89 -12.92 -7.70
C TYR A 61 4.77 -14.09 -8.69
N GLY A 62 5.67 -14.19 -9.67
CA GLY A 62 5.76 -15.36 -10.56
C GLY A 62 4.51 -15.62 -11.43
N CYS A 63 3.77 -14.56 -11.75
CA CYS A 63 2.44 -14.58 -12.36
C CYS A 63 1.35 -15.32 -11.56
N ASP A 64 1.58 -15.61 -10.27
CA ASP A 64 0.54 -16.06 -9.36
C ASP A 64 -0.38 -14.89 -8.98
N ARG A 65 -1.57 -14.88 -9.60
CA ARG A 65 -2.59 -13.85 -9.37
C ARG A 65 -3.20 -13.88 -7.97
N GLU A 66 -3.34 -15.04 -7.35
CA GLU A 66 -3.94 -15.14 -6.01
C GLU A 66 -2.92 -14.79 -4.92
N LEU A 67 -1.65 -15.20 -5.06
CA LEU A 67 -0.57 -14.73 -4.20
C LEU A 67 -0.39 -13.21 -4.33
N ALA A 68 -0.33 -12.69 -5.56
CA ALA A 68 -0.24 -11.26 -5.82
C ALA A 68 -1.39 -10.48 -5.15
N ARG A 69 -2.63 -10.99 -5.29
CA ARG A 69 -3.81 -10.40 -4.66
C ARG A 69 -3.71 -10.42 -3.14
N MET A 70 -3.34 -11.56 -2.55
CA MET A 70 -3.19 -11.74 -1.09
C MET A 70 -2.15 -10.76 -0.51
N MET A 71 -0.95 -10.74 -1.11
CA MET A 71 0.16 -9.90 -0.67
C MET A 71 -0.15 -8.40 -0.82
N LEU A 72 -0.78 -7.99 -1.94
CA LEU A 72 -1.19 -6.61 -2.13
C LEU A 72 -2.33 -6.20 -1.19
N GLN A 73 -3.25 -7.10 -0.87
CA GLN A 73 -4.30 -6.86 0.11
C GLN A 73 -3.69 -6.63 1.50
N GLU A 74 -2.77 -7.49 1.96
CA GLU A 74 -2.08 -7.28 3.24
C GLU A 74 -1.33 -5.94 3.27
N GLN A 75 -0.51 -5.65 2.25
CA GLN A 75 0.24 -4.39 2.16
C GLN A 75 -0.67 -3.16 2.20
N TYR A 76 -1.79 -3.19 1.48
CA TYR A 76 -2.73 -2.07 1.45
C TYR A 76 -3.49 -1.91 2.77
N TRP A 77 -3.91 -3.02 3.39
CA TRP A 77 -4.70 -2.99 4.61
C TRP A 77 -3.87 -2.66 5.86
N GLU A 78 -2.63 -3.16 5.96
CA GLU A 78 -1.74 -2.95 7.11
C GLU A 78 -0.76 -1.78 6.94
N ARG A 79 -0.18 -1.59 5.75
CA ARG A 79 0.83 -0.52 5.51
C ARG A 79 0.26 0.75 4.89
N GLY A 80 -0.86 0.66 4.18
CA GLY A 80 -1.54 1.80 3.56
C GLY A 80 -0.88 2.32 2.28
N SER A 81 -1.59 3.14 1.51
CA SER A 81 -1.19 3.46 0.14
C SER A 81 0.08 4.34 0.05
N THR A 82 0.38 5.20 1.03
CA THR A 82 1.67 5.93 1.07
C THR A 82 2.88 5.00 1.19
N TRP A 83 2.78 3.89 1.92
CA TRP A 83 3.87 2.91 1.99
C TRP A 83 4.02 2.20 0.63
N MET A 84 2.90 1.75 0.05
CA MET A 84 2.90 1.09 -1.25
C MET A 84 3.46 1.99 -2.37
N GLN A 85 3.17 3.29 -2.35
CA GLN A 85 3.74 4.26 -3.31
C GLN A 85 5.27 4.27 -3.27
N LYS A 86 5.86 4.23 -2.07
CA LYS A 86 7.32 4.18 -1.89
C LYS A 86 7.91 2.83 -2.28
N HIS A 87 7.21 1.74 -1.94
CA HIS A 87 7.69 0.38 -2.19
C HIS A 87 7.63 0.01 -3.68
N TRP A 88 6.51 0.31 -4.35
CA TRP A 88 6.28 -0.07 -5.75
C TRP A 88 6.69 1.01 -6.76
N GLY A 89 6.93 2.25 -6.34
CA GLY A 89 7.34 3.36 -7.22
C GLY A 89 6.21 3.99 -8.06
N PHE A 90 4.95 3.64 -7.82
CA PHE A 90 3.78 4.17 -8.54
C PHE A 90 2.99 5.17 -7.69
N THR A 91 2.19 6.02 -8.33
CA THR A 91 1.28 6.92 -7.62
C THR A 91 0.14 6.16 -6.96
N GLY A 92 -0.41 6.72 -5.87
CA GLY A 92 -1.50 6.08 -5.13
C GLY A 92 -2.76 5.84 -5.98
N ILE A 93 -2.97 6.65 -7.03
CA ILE A 93 -4.08 6.47 -7.99
C ILE A 93 -3.88 5.21 -8.83
N VAL A 94 -2.67 5.00 -9.37
CA VAL A 94 -2.33 3.81 -10.17
C VAL A 94 -2.43 2.55 -9.32
N ILE A 95 -1.92 2.59 -8.09
CA ILE A 95 -2.02 1.46 -7.14
C ILE A 95 -3.49 1.15 -6.81
N CYS A 96 -4.31 2.15 -6.49
CA CYS A 96 -5.72 1.91 -6.17
C CYS A 96 -6.52 1.31 -7.35
N LYS A 97 -6.22 1.70 -8.60
CA LYS A 97 -6.82 1.07 -9.79
C LYS A 97 -6.41 -0.40 -9.91
N GLY A 98 -5.10 -0.70 -9.82
CA GLY A 98 -4.63 -2.09 -9.89
C GLY A 98 -5.18 -2.98 -8.78
N LEU A 99 -5.34 -2.45 -7.57
CA LEU A 99 -6.03 -3.16 -6.47
C LEU A 99 -7.48 -3.51 -6.85
N GLN A 100 -8.23 -2.56 -7.41
CA GLN A 100 -9.61 -2.77 -7.85
C GLN A 100 -9.73 -3.80 -8.99
N GLU A 101 -8.79 -3.79 -9.95
CA GLU A 101 -8.69 -4.77 -11.04
C GLU A 101 -8.35 -6.20 -10.56
N LEU A 102 -7.71 -6.34 -9.39
CA LEU A 102 -7.51 -7.61 -8.68
C LEU A 102 -8.66 -7.96 -7.72
N GLY A 103 -9.78 -7.20 -7.74
CA GLY A 103 -10.92 -7.42 -6.86
C GLY A 103 -10.69 -7.01 -5.39
N ILE A 104 -9.60 -6.32 -5.08
CA ILE A 104 -9.27 -5.87 -3.73
C ILE A 104 -10.06 -4.60 -3.42
N ARG A 105 -10.96 -4.68 -2.43
CA ARG A 105 -11.73 -3.54 -1.95
C ARG A 105 -10.80 -2.48 -1.35
N THR A 106 -10.77 -1.31 -1.97
CA THR A 106 -10.07 -0.13 -1.44
C THR A 106 -10.82 0.51 -0.27
N LYS A 107 -10.10 1.12 0.66
CA LYS A 107 -10.65 1.95 1.74
C LYS A 107 -11.27 3.22 1.14
N SER A 108 -12.07 3.96 1.93
CA SER A 108 -12.49 5.29 1.50
C SER A 108 -11.29 6.25 1.56
N ARG A 109 -11.30 7.29 0.71
CA ARG A 109 -10.16 8.22 0.51
C ARG A 109 -9.55 8.77 1.81
N LEU A 110 -10.36 8.92 2.87
CA LEU A 110 -9.93 9.38 4.19
C LEU A 110 -9.01 8.37 4.91
N TYR A 111 -9.22 7.07 4.74
CA TYR A 111 -8.50 6.00 5.47
C TYR A 111 -7.42 5.29 4.64
N ASN A 112 -7.27 5.62 3.35
CA ASN A 112 -6.26 5.02 2.46
C ASN A 112 -4.83 5.07 3.01
N ASN A 113 -4.53 6.08 3.85
CA ASN A 113 -3.24 6.30 4.50
C ASN A 113 -3.28 6.17 6.03
N ALA A 114 -4.41 5.69 6.57
CA ALA A 114 -4.65 5.56 8.00
C ALA A 114 -5.14 4.12 8.27
N PRO A 115 -4.26 3.11 8.12
CA PRO A 115 -4.67 1.72 8.06
C PRO A 115 -5.43 1.24 9.30
N HIS A 116 -5.11 1.82 10.46
CA HIS A 116 -5.70 1.53 11.76
C HIS A 116 -6.58 2.67 12.32
N GLY A 117 -7.16 3.50 11.44
CA GLY A 117 -8.06 4.60 11.80
C GLY A 117 -7.38 5.97 11.87
N LEU A 118 -8.19 7.04 11.97
CA LEU A 118 -7.68 8.41 12.01
C LEU A 118 -7.17 8.78 13.41
N SER A 119 -6.17 9.66 13.50
CA SER A 119 -5.66 10.13 14.80
C SER A 119 -6.76 10.80 15.64
N CYS A 120 -7.67 11.57 15.03
CA CYS A 120 -8.80 12.18 15.75
C CYS A 120 -9.69 11.13 16.41
N GLU A 121 -10.08 10.09 15.68
CA GLU A 121 -10.89 8.98 16.18
C GLU A 121 -10.19 8.21 17.28
N ALA A 122 -8.90 7.93 17.12
CA ALA A 122 -8.11 7.30 18.17
C ALA A 122 -8.09 8.17 19.43
N PHE A 123 -7.75 9.46 19.34
CA PHE A 123 -7.80 10.35 20.51
C PHE A 123 -9.20 10.40 21.14
N SER A 124 -10.27 10.48 20.36
CA SER A 124 -11.65 10.43 20.88
C SER A 124 -11.98 9.10 21.57
N ARG A 125 -11.61 7.95 20.99
CA ARG A 125 -11.87 6.59 21.51
C ARG A 125 -11.26 6.36 22.90
N TYR A 126 -10.09 6.94 23.16
CA TYR A 126 -9.43 6.87 24.48
C TYR A 126 -9.78 8.07 25.40
N GLY A 127 -10.83 8.83 25.07
CA GLY A 127 -11.41 9.88 25.90
C GLY A 127 -10.68 11.24 25.83
N GLY A 128 -10.15 11.59 24.66
CA GLY A 128 -9.56 12.89 24.38
C GLY A 128 -8.04 12.95 24.60
N ILE A 129 -7.42 14.03 24.11
CA ILE A 129 -5.97 14.25 24.15
C ILE A 129 -5.44 14.19 25.59
N GLU A 130 -6.04 14.94 26.51
CA GLU A 130 -5.55 15.09 27.88
C GLU A 130 -5.60 13.75 28.65
N LYS A 131 -6.65 12.95 28.46
CA LYS A 131 -6.75 11.59 29.03
C LYS A 131 -5.72 10.65 28.43
N VAL A 132 -5.50 10.68 27.11
CA VAL A 132 -4.46 9.89 26.44
C VAL A 132 -3.07 10.23 26.96
N LEU A 133 -2.72 11.51 27.05
CA LEU A 133 -1.41 11.97 27.53
C LEU A 133 -1.17 11.54 28.99
N ARG A 134 -2.19 11.61 29.84
CA ARG A 134 -2.13 11.13 31.23
C ARG A 134 -1.97 9.60 31.33
N THR A 135 -2.72 8.84 30.53
CA THR A 135 -2.79 7.37 30.61
C THR A 135 -1.56 6.70 29.99
N PHE A 136 -1.21 7.04 28.75
CA PHE A 136 -0.13 6.35 28.02
C PHE A 136 1.26 6.93 28.31
N ARG A 137 1.34 8.16 28.83
CA ARG A 137 2.55 8.96 29.11
C ARG A 137 3.41 9.32 27.89
N THR A 138 3.56 8.43 26.90
CA THR A 138 4.35 8.67 25.67
C THR A 138 3.55 8.30 24.40
N MET A 139 3.96 8.84 23.25
CA MET A 139 3.29 8.57 21.97
C MET A 139 3.62 7.19 21.42
N GLU A 140 4.73 6.59 21.80
CA GLU A 140 5.12 5.23 21.41
C GLU A 140 4.16 4.22 22.06
N LYS A 141 3.88 4.38 23.37
CA LYS A 141 2.89 3.55 24.07
C LYS A 141 1.49 3.72 23.51
N PHE A 142 1.08 4.95 23.20
CA PHE A 142 -0.23 5.18 22.59
C PHE A 142 -0.31 4.63 21.16
N SER A 143 0.75 4.81 20.36
CA SER A 143 0.92 4.25 19.01
C SER A 143 0.76 2.73 19.03
N SER A 144 1.44 2.01 19.92
CA SER A 144 1.29 0.55 20.01
C SER A 144 -0.14 0.12 20.36
N ALA A 145 -0.83 0.87 21.23
CA ALA A 145 -2.20 0.56 21.64
C ALA A 145 -3.26 0.85 20.57
N CYS A 146 -3.12 1.96 19.81
CA CYS A 146 -4.06 2.33 18.74
C CYS A 146 -3.64 1.87 17.34
N LYS A 147 -2.42 1.32 17.20
CA LYS A 147 -1.72 0.97 15.95
C LYS A 147 -1.47 2.13 14.98
N ILE A 148 -1.61 3.40 15.39
CA ILE A 148 -1.32 4.57 14.54
C ILE A 148 0.09 5.09 14.81
N HIS A 149 0.90 5.24 13.76
CA HIS A 149 2.30 5.65 13.85
C HIS A 149 2.52 6.95 14.68
N PRO A 150 3.57 7.02 15.55
CA PRO A 150 3.74 8.13 16.49
C PRO A 150 3.83 9.51 15.84
N SER A 151 4.41 9.60 14.63
CA SER A 151 4.51 10.88 13.91
C SER A 151 3.14 11.41 13.46
N THR A 152 2.21 10.54 13.07
CA THR A 152 0.84 10.93 12.65
C THR A 152 0.04 11.43 13.86
N LEU A 153 0.18 10.75 15.01
CA LEU A 153 -0.37 11.19 16.29
C LEU A 153 0.23 12.56 16.71
N GLY A 154 1.55 12.72 16.61
CA GLY A 154 2.23 13.98 16.92
C GLY A 154 1.86 15.14 15.98
N GLN A 155 1.64 14.87 14.69
CA GLN A 155 1.12 15.87 13.75
C GLN A 155 -0.30 16.34 14.13
N TYR A 156 -1.16 15.41 14.57
CA TYR A 156 -2.49 15.76 15.07
C TYR A 156 -2.42 16.62 16.33
N LEU A 157 -1.54 16.27 17.29
CA LEU A 157 -1.31 17.06 18.50
C LEU A 157 -0.85 18.50 18.18
N ARG A 158 0.10 18.68 17.24
CA ARG A 158 0.52 20.02 16.78
C ARG A 158 -0.64 20.82 16.19
N LYS A 159 -1.49 20.21 15.35
CA LYS A 159 -2.70 20.84 14.80
C LYS A 159 -3.75 21.19 15.86
N LYS A 160 -3.65 20.64 17.08
CA LYS A 160 -4.53 20.93 18.22
C LYS A 160 -3.85 21.81 19.28
N GLY A 161 -2.74 22.48 18.94
CA GLY A 161 -2.06 23.42 19.84
C GLY A 161 -1.20 22.76 20.91
N TYR A 162 -0.71 21.53 20.70
CA TYR A 162 0.23 20.88 21.61
C TYR A 162 1.65 20.87 21.02
N ARG A 163 2.64 21.15 21.86
CA ARG A 163 4.07 21.02 21.54
C ARG A 163 4.69 19.84 22.25
N TYR A 164 5.73 19.24 21.67
CA TYR A 164 6.55 18.25 22.35
C TYR A 164 7.73 18.94 23.01
N ASN A 165 7.76 18.93 24.34
CA ASN A 165 8.87 19.41 25.14
C ASN A 165 9.93 18.31 25.21
N ARG A 166 11.16 18.63 24.76
CA ARG A 166 12.27 17.67 24.69
C ARG A 166 12.87 17.38 26.06
N ASP A 167 12.84 18.36 26.96
CA ASP A 167 13.46 18.30 28.28
C ASP A 167 12.61 17.46 29.23
N THR A 168 11.29 17.69 29.23
CA THR A 168 10.31 16.89 30.00
C THR A 168 9.92 15.58 29.31
N ARG A 169 10.29 15.42 28.02
CA ARG A 169 9.88 14.32 27.11
C ARG A 169 8.36 14.12 27.06
N ARG A 170 7.59 15.19 27.14
CA ARG A 170 6.12 15.17 27.20
C ARG A 170 5.49 16.09 26.16
N TRP A 171 4.23 15.80 25.84
CA TRP A 171 3.39 16.71 25.08
C TRP A 171 2.67 17.65 26.03
N GLU A 172 2.80 18.94 25.76
CA GLU A 172 2.28 20.03 26.58
C GLU A 172 1.35 20.88 25.72
N LYS A 173 0.21 21.28 26.27
CA LYS A 173 -0.70 22.22 25.62
C LYS A 173 -0.01 23.57 25.59
N CYS A 174 0.13 24.17 24.41
CA CYS A 174 0.56 25.56 24.32
C CYS A 174 -0.53 26.39 25.01
N GLN A 175 -0.19 27.03 26.12
CA GLN A 175 -0.99 28.15 26.59
C GLN A 175 -0.90 29.23 25.50
N ASN A 176 -2.04 29.71 25.03
CA ASN A 176 -2.05 30.89 24.17
C ASN A 176 -1.45 32.03 24.99
N LEU A 177 -0.45 32.71 24.42
CA LEU A 177 -0.16 34.07 24.82
C LEU A 177 -1.39 34.90 24.40
N THR A 178 -2.28 35.15 25.35
CA THR A 178 -3.20 36.28 25.27
C THR A 178 -2.37 37.55 25.29
N LEU A 179 -2.22 38.13 24.10
CA LEU A 179 -1.98 39.55 23.88
C LEU A 179 -3.33 40.16 23.51
#